data_AF-A0A8X6KWH5-F1
#
_entry.id   AF-A0A8X6KWH5-F1
#
_cell.length_a   1.000
_cell.length_b   1.000
_cell.length_c   1.000
_cell.angle_alpha   90.00
_cell.angle_beta   90.00
_cell.angle_gamma   90.00
#
_symmetry.space_group_name_H-M   'P 1'
#
loop_
_entity.id
_entity.type
_entity.pdbx_description
1 polymer ?
#
loop_
_entity_poly.entity_id
_entity_poly.type
_entity_poly.pdbx_seq_one_letter_code
_entity_poly.pdbx_strand_id
1 'polypeptide(L)'
;MPGKTKKKLSKYEKYLRHKNIAIDWVRNNLKEIIKGDVDHETALYMASVLDYAIAEVVEVSNEIANARHSPSGVIEVEDIKATLDLDLELHQLFETCMIIYEMWRYYDSM
;
A
#
# COMPACT_ATOMS: atom_id res chain seq x y z
N MET A 1 1.83 -11.85 -39.51
CA MET A 1 1.41 -11.10 -38.31
C MET A 1 1.69 -11.97 -37.10
N PRO A 2 2.67 -11.66 -36.23
CA PRO A 2 2.86 -12.44 -35.01
C PRO A 2 1.66 -12.20 -34.10
N GLY A 3 0.92 -13.27 -33.80
CA GLY A 3 -0.27 -13.23 -32.96
C GLY A 3 0.10 -12.71 -31.58
N LYS A 4 -0.61 -11.67 -31.12
CA LYS A 4 -0.47 -11.17 -29.75
C LYS A 4 -0.92 -12.27 -28.80
N THR A 5 0.02 -13.01 -28.24
CA THR A 5 -0.23 -13.96 -27.16
C THR A 5 -0.77 -13.16 -25.97
N LYS A 6 -2.07 -13.25 -25.68
CA LYS A 6 -2.65 -12.65 -24.48
C LYS A 6 -1.97 -13.30 -23.27
N LYS A 7 -1.08 -12.54 -22.61
CA LYS A 7 -0.38 -12.98 -21.39
C LYS A 7 -1.47 -13.37 -20.37
N LYS A 8 -1.49 -14.64 -19.98
CA LYS A 8 -2.50 -15.18 -19.07
C LYS A 8 -2.17 -14.66 -17.67
N LEU A 9 -3.03 -13.82 -17.12
CA LEU A 9 -2.84 -13.27 -15.77
C LEU A 9 -2.83 -14.40 -14.73
N SER A 10 -1.95 -14.28 -13.74
CA SER A 10 -1.90 -15.16 -12.59
C SER A 10 -3.20 -15.06 -11.77
N LYS A 11 -3.48 -16.08 -10.94
CA LYS A 11 -4.64 -16.07 -10.03
C LYS A 11 -4.59 -14.84 -9.09
N TYR A 12 -3.38 -14.44 -8.71
CA TYR A 12 -3.12 -13.34 -7.79
C TYR A 12 -3.27 -11.97 -8.45
N GLU A 13 -2.79 -11.80 -9.69
CA GLU A 13 -3.02 -10.58 -10.48
C GLU A 13 -4.51 -10.31 -10.72
N LYS A 14 -5.30 -11.37 -10.89
CA LYS A 14 -6.76 -11.25 -10.99
C LYS A 14 -7.39 -10.79 -9.68
N TYR A 15 -6.88 -11.26 -8.54
CA TYR A 15 -7.34 -10.84 -7.22
C TYR A 15 -7.06 -9.36 -6.98
N LEU A 16 -5.82 -8.89 -7.21
CA LEU A 16 -5.47 -7.48 -7.02
C LEU A 16 -6.23 -6.54 -7.97
N ARG A 17 -6.43 -6.95 -9.23
CA ARG A 17 -7.28 -6.21 -10.17
C ARG A 17 -8.75 -6.17 -9.74
N HIS A 18 -9.24 -7.23 -9.08
CA HIS A 18 -10.59 -7.26 -8.54
C HIS A 18 -10.74 -6.38 -7.29
N LYS A 19 -9.66 -6.23 -6.50
CA LYS A 19 -9.57 -5.34 -5.34
C LYS A 19 -9.28 -3.87 -5.68
N ASN A 20 -9.27 -3.51 -6.97
CA ASN A 20 -8.98 -2.17 -7.48
C ASN A 20 -7.61 -1.59 -7.08
N ILE A 21 -6.65 -2.43 -6.67
CA ILE A 21 -5.28 -1.94 -6.48
C ILE A 21 -4.70 -1.67 -7.85
N ALA A 22 -4.51 -0.38 -8.12
CA ALA A 22 -4.02 0.11 -9.39
C ALA A 22 -2.52 -0.20 -9.51
N ILE A 23 -2.18 -1.44 -9.89
CA ILE A 23 -0.79 -1.88 -10.14
C ILE A 23 -0.10 -0.92 -11.13
N ASP A 24 -0.84 -0.45 -12.15
CA ASP A 24 -0.34 0.53 -13.11
C ASP A 24 -0.04 1.89 -12.44
N TRP A 25 -0.86 2.30 -11.47
CA TRP A 25 -0.59 3.50 -10.66
C TRP A 25 0.65 3.31 -9.80
N VAL A 26 0.77 2.19 -9.07
CA VAL A 26 1.96 1.87 -8.27
C VAL A 26 3.22 1.89 -9.14
N ARG A 27 3.16 1.25 -10.32
CA ARG A 27 4.27 1.21 -11.27
C ARG A 27 4.68 2.60 -11.74
N ASN A 28 3.72 3.45 -12.11
CA ASN A 28 4.01 4.80 -12.59
C ASN A 28 4.62 5.67 -11.49
N ASN A 29 4.10 5.62 -10.27
CA ASN A 29 4.67 6.34 -9.13
C ASN A 29 6.09 5.86 -8.82
N LEU A 30 6.34 4.54 -8.82
CA LEU A 30 7.68 4.01 -8.60
C LEU A 30 8.66 4.49 -9.67
N LYS A 31 8.25 4.53 -10.95
CA LYS A 31 9.08 5.04 -12.05
C LYS A 31 9.48 6.51 -11.84
N GLU A 32 8.56 7.33 -11.35
CA GLU A 32 8.82 8.74 -11.03
C GLU A 32 9.80 8.87 -9.86
N ILE A 33 9.63 8.06 -8.81
CA ILE A 33 10.49 8.07 -7.61
C ILE A 33 11.91 7.61 -7.93
N ILE A 34 12.07 6.47 -8.61
CA ILE A 34 13.39 5.88 -8.88
C ILE A 34 14.06 6.45 -10.12
N LYS A 35 13.38 7.36 -10.85
CA LYS A 35 13.82 7.94 -12.14
C LYS A 35 14.32 6.87 -13.12
N GLY A 36 13.61 5.74 -13.18
CA GLY A 36 14.06 4.54 -13.88
C GLY A 36 12.92 3.61 -14.28
N ASP A 37 13.25 2.56 -15.03
CA ASP A 37 12.25 1.57 -15.44
C ASP A 37 11.94 0.60 -14.30
N VAL A 38 10.65 0.43 -14.03
CA VAL A 38 10.10 -0.56 -13.10
C VAL A 38 9.45 -1.65 -13.92
N ASP A 39 9.89 -2.89 -13.74
CA ASP A 39 9.23 -4.04 -14.36
C ASP A 39 7.87 -4.32 -13.70
N HIS A 40 7.07 -5.16 -14.36
CA HIS A 40 5.72 -5.48 -13.91
C HIS A 40 5.68 -6.31 -12.62
N GLU A 41 6.67 -7.18 -12.41
CA GLU A 41 6.72 -8.08 -11.24
C GLU A 41 7.08 -7.29 -9.98
N THR A 42 8.02 -6.34 -10.08
CA THR A 42 8.34 -5.39 -9.02
C THR A 42 7.13 -4.55 -8.63
N ALA A 43 6.38 -4.02 -9.61
CA ALA A 43 5.15 -3.27 -9.34
C ALA A 43 4.07 -4.13 -8.69
N LEU A 44 3.93 -5.39 -9.11
CA LEU A 44 2.99 -6.34 -8.52
C LEU A 44 3.35 -6.66 -7.07
N TYR A 45 4.63 -6.90 -6.79
CA TYR A 45 5.12 -7.13 -5.43
C TYR A 45 4.80 -5.94 -4.54
N MET A 46 5.16 -4.73 -4.96
CA MET A 46 4.88 -3.51 -4.19
C MET A 46 3.39 -3.27 -3.97
N ALA A 47 2.56 -3.48 -5.00
CA ALA A 47 1.11 -3.40 -4.87
C ALA A 47 0.56 -4.39 -3.83
N SER A 48 1.16 -5.57 -3.72
CA SER A 48 0.76 -6.60 -2.75
C SER A 48 1.15 -6.21 -1.32
N VAL A 49 2.34 -5.65 -1.13
CA VAL A 49 2.80 -5.15 0.18
C VAL A 49 1.90 -4.01 0.64
N LEU A 50 1.51 -3.11 -0.27
CA LEU A 50 0.57 -2.03 0.05
C LEU A 50 -0.82 -2.55 0.41
N ASP A 51 -1.36 -3.56 -0.33
CA ASP A 51 -2.64 -4.21 0.01
C ASP A 51 -2.63 -4.75 1.43
N TYR A 52 -1.56 -5.47 1.78
CA TYR A 52 -1.37 -6.06 3.09
C TYR A 52 -1.33 -4.99 4.19
N ALA A 53 -0.49 -3.97 4.03
CA ALA A 53 -0.38 -2.91 5.02
C ALA A 53 -1.71 -2.14 5.22
N ILE A 54 -2.45 -1.90 4.14
CA ILE A 54 -3.78 -1.27 4.21
C ILE A 54 -4.77 -2.17 4.95
N ALA A 55 -4.77 -3.46 4.66
CA ALA A 55 -5.65 -4.42 5.33
C ALA A 55 -5.39 -4.47 6.84
N GLU A 56 -4.11 -4.54 7.23
CA GLU A 56 -3.70 -4.56 8.64
C GLU A 56 -4.13 -3.30 9.39
N VAL A 57 -3.89 -2.12 8.80
CA VAL A 57 -4.32 -0.84 9.39
C VAL A 57 -5.85 -0.81 9.57
N VAL A 58 -6.60 -1.25 8.57
CA VAL A 58 -8.07 -1.27 8.61
C VAL A 58 -8.59 -2.26 9.66
N GLU A 59 -7.99 -3.44 9.77
CA GLU A 59 -8.36 -4.47 10.76
C GLU A 59 -8.20 -3.93 12.18
N VAL A 60 -7.01 -3.45 12.53
CA VAL A 60 -6.73 -2.92 13.87
C VAL A 60 -7.54 -1.66 14.15
N SER A 61 -7.72 -0.77 13.16
CA SER A 61 -8.53 0.45 13.32
C SER A 61 -9.99 0.11 13.62
N ASN A 62 -10.53 -0.93 12.98
CA ASN A 62 -11.89 -1.39 13.23
C ASN A 62 -12.03 -1.98 14.64
N GLU A 63 -11.03 -2.70 15.15
CA GLU A 63 -11.04 -3.17 16.54
C GLU A 63 -11.08 -2.01 17.54
N ILE A 64 -10.27 -0.97 17.31
CA ILE A 64 -10.25 0.23 18.16
C ILE A 64 -11.59 0.98 18.09
N ALA A 65 -12.12 1.18 16.89
CA ALA A 65 -13.41 1.84 16.69
C ALA A 65 -14.53 1.12 17.45
N ASN A 66 -14.58 -0.22 17.39
CA ASN A 66 -15.56 -1.04 18.11
C ASN A 66 -15.35 -1.07 19.63
N ALA A 67 -14.12 -0.80 20.10
CA ALA A 67 -13.83 -0.68 21.52
C ALA A 67 -14.22 0.70 22.09
N ARG A 68 -14.03 1.78 21.32
CA ARG A 68 -14.39 3.16 21.71
C ARG A 68 -15.86 3.48 21.53
N HIS A 69 -16.49 2.93 20.50
CA HIS A 69 -17.85 3.20 20.10
C HIS A 69 -18.64 1.89 20.04
N SER A 70 -19.94 1.91 20.36
CA SER A 70 -20.80 0.76 20.05
C SER A 70 -20.65 0.39 18.57
N PRO A 71 -20.69 -0.91 18.19
CA PRO A 71 -20.27 -1.38 16.87
C PRO A 71 -21.04 -0.67 15.75
N SER A 72 -20.41 0.34 15.17
CA SER A 72 -20.96 1.19 14.12
C SER A 72 -20.37 0.81 12.75
N GLY A 73 -19.22 0.14 12.74
CA GLY A 73 -18.45 -0.17 11.53
C GLY A 73 -17.84 1.07 10.86
N VAL A 74 -17.87 2.23 11.52
CA VAL A 74 -17.28 3.47 11.03
C VAL A 74 -15.91 3.64 11.68
N ILE A 75 -14.86 3.66 10.87
CA ILE A 75 -13.49 3.95 11.29
C ILE A 75 -13.25 5.45 11.14
N GLU A 76 -12.90 6.14 12.22
CA GLU A 76 -12.51 7.55 12.21
C GLU A 76 -10.98 7.72 12.08
N VAL A 77 -10.52 8.92 11.77
CA VAL A 77 -9.09 9.23 11.64
C VAL A 77 -8.36 9.01 12.97
N GLU A 78 -9.03 9.27 14.07
CA GLU A 78 -8.55 9.06 15.43
C GLU A 78 -8.29 7.58 15.73
N ASP A 79 -9.09 6.66 15.15
CA ASP A 79 -8.89 5.22 15.32
C ASP A 79 -7.66 4.75 14.54
N ILE A 80 -7.47 5.27 13.32
CA ILE A 80 -6.27 5.01 12.51
C ILE A 80 -5.01 5.50 13.24
N LYS A 81 -5.05 6.70 13.83
CA LYS A 81 -3.93 7.22 14.63
C LYS A 81 -3.63 6.32 15.82
N ALA A 82 -4.66 5.90 16.54
CA ALA A 82 -4.50 4.99 17.67
C ALA A 82 -3.94 3.62 17.24
N THR A 83 -4.30 3.10 16.06
CA THR A 83 -3.66 1.90 15.48
C THR A 83 -2.16 2.07 15.33
N LEU A 84 -1.73 3.20 14.76
CA LEU A 84 -0.32 3.49 14.54
C LEU A 84 0.45 3.73 15.85
N ASP A 85 -0.23 4.07 16.95
CA ASP A 85 0.41 4.24 18.26
C ASP A 85 0.47 2.93 19.07
N LEU A 86 -0.47 2.00 18.85
CA LEU A 86 -0.59 0.75 19.61
C LEU A 86 0.15 -0.42 18.98
N ASP A 87 0.17 -0.48 17.65
CA ASP A 87 0.83 -1.56 16.92
C ASP A 87 2.28 -1.17 16.61
N LEU A 88 3.22 -1.78 17.34
CA LEU A 88 4.64 -1.48 17.21
C LEU A 88 5.20 -1.78 15.81
N GLU A 89 4.69 -2.81 15.14
CA GLU A 89 5.18 -3.20 13.80
C GLU A 89 4.69 -2.22 12.74
N LEU A 90 3.39 -1.84 12.79
CA LEU A 90 2.84 -0.80 11.92
C LEU A 90 3.47 0.57 12.20
N HIS A 91 3.71 0.90 13.47
CA HIS A 91 4.40 2.13 13.86
C HIS A 91 5.79 2.21 13.23
N GLN A 92 6.61 1.17 13.41
CA GLN A 92 7.96 1.10 12.86
C GLN A 92 7.98 1.14 11.33
N LEU A 93 7.02 0.47 10.68
CA LEU A 93 6.85 0.52 9.24
C LEU A 93 6.55 1.96 8.78
N PHE A 94 5.61 2.64 9.44
CA PHE A 94 5.24 4.02 9.11
C PHE A 94 6.40 5.00 9.34
N GLU A 95 7.10 4.92 10.47
CA GLU A 95 8.28 5.76 10.74
C GLU A 95 9.37 5.55 9.68
N THR A 96 9.64 4.29 9.33
CA THR A 96 10.61 3.95 8.28
C THR A 96 10.20 4.56 6.94
N CYS A 97 8.91 4.45 6.56
CA CYS A 97 8.38 5.08 5.36
C CYS A 97 8.56 6.60 5.36
N MET A 98 8.31 7.27 6.50
CA MET A 98 8.49 8.72 6.64
C MET A 98 9.95 9.13 6.52
N ILE A 99 10.88 8.38 7.13
CA ILE A 99 12.33 8.63 6.99
C ILE A 99 12.76 8.52 5.53
N ILE A 100 12.35 7.45 4.84
CA ILE A 100 12.68 7.25 3.42
C ILE A 100 12.13 8.39 2.57
N TYR A 101 10.89 8.83 2.84
CA TYR A 101 10.26 9.94 2.14
C TYR A 101 10.99 11.27 2.34
N GLU A 102 11.35 11.61 3.58
CA GLU A 102 12.09 12.84 3.88
C GLU A 102 13.49 12.82 3.26
N MET A 103 14.18 11.67 3.30
CA MET A 103 15.46 11.49 2.61
C MET A 103 15.33 11.71 1.10
N TRP A 104 14.30 11.14 0.49
CA TRP A 104 14.04 11.32 -0.95
C TRP A 104 13.75 12.78 -1.30
N ARG A 105 12.87 13.46 -0.55
CA ARG A 105 12.58 14.88 -0.74
C ARG A 105 13.82 15.77 -0.62
N TYR A 106 14.69 15.47 0.34
CA TYR A 106 15.95 16.20 0.52
C TYR A 106 16.85 16.04 -0.72
N TYR A 107 17.02 14.81 -1.22
CA TYR A 107 17.82 14.56 -2.43
C TYR A 107 17.26 15.21 -3.69
N ASP A 108 15.93 15.27 -3.86
CA ASP A 108 15.33 15.90 -5.05
C ASP A 108 15.41 17.45 -5.02
N SER A 109 15.63 18.03 -3.83
CA SER A 109 15.80 19.48 -3.66
C SER A 109 17.23 20.00 -3.92
N MET A 110 18.19 19.10 -4.18
CA MET A 110 19.60 19.40 -4.49
C MET A 110 19.86 19.41 -5.99
#